data_AF-A0A2J6H1Y1-F1
#
_entry.id   AF-A0A2J6H1Y1-F1
#
_cell.length_a   1.000
_cell.length_b   1.000
_cell.length_c   1.000
_cell.angle_alpha   90.00
_cell.angle_beta   90.00
_cell.angle_gamma   90.00
#
_symmetry.space_group_name_H-M   'P 1'
#
loop_
_entity.id
_entity.type
_entity.pdbx_description
1 polymer ?
#
loop_
_entity_poly.entity_id
_entity_poly.type
_entity_poly.pdbx_seq_one_letter_code
_entity_poly.pdbx_strand_id
1 'polypeptide(L)'
;MKTKLSLNKKGQALNGLYAGMLVLATIGILAAILLYVLTQIATNFTAASSAYNAVTSLIGYIVAFLPWIGIIFTVLGASVVLNYVITSFRGGRGA
;
A
#
# COMPACT_ATOMS: atom_id res chain seq x y z
N MET A 1 -30.87 24.13 -21.95
CA MET A 1 -30.88 23.21 -20.80
C MET A 1 -29.53 22.48 -20.77
N LYS A 2 -28.66 22.76 -19.79
CA LYS A 2 -27.26 22.30 -19.78
C LYS A 2 -27.16 20.85 -19.29
N THR A 3 -27.04 19.90 -20.20
CA THR A 3 -26.71 18.51 -19.91
C THR A 3 -25.25 18.40 -19.48
N LYS A 4 -24.98 18.57 -18.18
CA LYS A 4 -23.71 18.15 -17.58
C LYS A 4 -23.77 16.64 -17.34
N LEU A 5 -23.43 15.88 -18.38
CA LEU A 5 -23.41 14.41 -18.34
C LEU A 5 -22.28 13.90 -17.41
N SER A 6 -22.66 12.98 -16.55
CA SER A 6 -22.03 12.52 -15.31
C SER A 6 -20.78 11.62 -15.45
N LEU A 7 -19.82 11.97 -16.31
CA LEU A 7 -18.61 11.15 -16.52
C LEU A 7 -17.57 11.24 -15.38
N ASN A 8 -17.74 12.14 -14.42
CA ASN A 8 -16.73 12.45 -13.41
C ASN A 8 -16.57 11.37 -12.29
N LYS A 9 -17.56 10.49 -12.09
CA LYS A 9 -17.54 9.53 -10.95
C LYS A 9 -16.67 8.29 -11.20
N LYS A 10 -16.53 7.83 -12.45
CA LYS A 10 -15.67 6.68 -12.78
C LYS A 10 -14.19 7.05 -12.77
N GLY A 11 -13.84 8.26 -13.22
CA GLY A 11 -12.46 8.78 -13.16
C GLY A 11 -11.96 8.98 -11.73
N GLN A 12 -12.84 9.35 -10.79
CA GLN A 12 -12.48 9.58 -9.39
C GLN A 12 -12.05 8.29 -8.66
N ALA A 13 -12.69 7.16 -8.96
CA ALA A 13 -12.32 5.86 -8.38
C ALA A 13 -10.97 5.36 -8.91
N LEU A 14 -10.69 5.54 -10.21
CA LEU A 14 -9.40 5.21 -10.83
C LEU A 14 -8.26 6.09 -10.31
N ASN A 15 -8.53 7.40 -10.11
CA ASN A 15 -7.54 8.33 -9.59
C ASN A 15 -7.22 8.06 -8.12
N GLY A 16 -8.21 7.66 -7.31
CA GLY A 16 -7.99 7.21 -5.93
C GLY A 16 -7.15 5.94 -5.83
N LEU A 17 -7.35 4.99 -6.75
CA LEU A 17 -6.56 3.75 -6.83
C LEU A 17 -5.12 4.03 -7.25
N TYR A 18 -4.92 4.88 -8.26
CA TYR A 18 -3.60 5.32 -8.70
C TYR A 18 -2.83 6.03 -7.58
N ALA A 19 -3.47 6.99 -6.90
CA ALA A 19 -2.87 7.67 -5.75
C ALA A 19 -2.54 6.68 -4.61
N GLY A 20 -3.42 5.74 -4.31
CA GLY A 20 -3.18 4.70 -3.30
C GLY A 20 -2.00 3.80 -3.65
N MET A 21 -1.86 3.38 -4.91
CA MET A 21 -0.71 2.60 -5.37
C MET A 21 0.59 3.38 -5.29
N LEU A 22 0.57 4.67 -5.66
CA LEU A 22 1.76 5.53 -5.60
C LEU A 22 2.24 5.73 -4.16
N VAL A 23 1.33 5.97 -3.22
CA VAL A 23 1.65 6.08 -1.79
C VAL A 23 2.24 4.77 -1.27
N LEU A 24 1.63 3.62 -1.60
CA LEU A 24 2.14 2.32 -1.16
C LEU A 24 3.49 1.96 -1.79
N ALA A 25 3.70 2.27 -3.07
CA ALA A 25 4.99 2.10 -3.73
C ALA A 25 6.08 2.97 -3.06
N THR A 26 5.73 4.20 -2.70
CA THR A 26 6.63 5.12 -1.99
C THR A 26 6.99 4.58 -0.61
N ILE A 27 6.00 4.05 0.14
CA ILE A 27 6.23 3.39 1.44
C ILE A 27 7.14 2.17 1.28
N GLY A 28 6.94 1.36 0.24
CA GLY A 28 7.79 0.20 -0.04
C GLY A 28 9.24 0.58 -0.33
N ILE A 29 9.46 1.62 -1.14
CA ILE A 29 10.80 2.15 -1.41
C ILE A 29 11.45 2.69 -0.13
N LEU A 30 10.70 3.45 0.67
CA LEU A 30 11.17 3.96 1.97
C LEU A 30 11.57 2.83 2.91
N ALA A 31 10.75 1.78 3.02
CA ALA A 31 11.06 0.61 3.85
C ALA A 31 12.32 -0.13 3.37
N ALA A 32 12.51 -0.25 2.05
CA ALA A 32 13.71 -0.85 1.47
C ALA A 32 14.99 -0.05 1.78
N ILE A 33 14.93 1.28 1.64
CA ILE A 33 16.05 2.17 2.01
C ILE A 33 16.35 2.04 3.51
N LEU A 34 15.32 1.98 4.34
CA LEU A 34 15.46 1.88 5.79
C LEU A 34 16.10 0.55 6.20
N LEU A 35 15.71 -0.57 5.60
CA LEU A 35 16.36 -1.88 5.77
C LEU A 35 17.82 -1.86 5.33
N TYR A 36 18.12 -1.22 4.20
CA TYR A 36 19.49 -1.09 3.72
C TYR A 36 20.37 -0.32 4.73
N VAL A 37 19.89 0.80 5.26
CA VAL A 37 20.64 1.57 6.26
C VAL A 37 20.80 0.77 7.55
N LEU A 38 19.75 0.12 8.05
CA LEU A 38 19.84 -0.68 9.28
C LEU A 38 20.80 -1.87 9.16
N THR A 39 20.83 -2.53 8.00
CA THR A 39 21.78 -3.63 7.76
C THR A 39 23.23 -3.14 7.72
N GLN A 40 23.49 -1.98 7.10
CA GLN A 40 24.81 -1.34 7.15
C GLN A 40 25.20 -0.88 8.57
N ILE A 41 24.24 -0.43 9.37
CA ILE A 41 24.51 -0.07 10.77
C ILE A 41 24.81 -1.33 11.60
N ALA A 42 24.09 -2.43 11.37
CA ALA A 42 24.31 -3.69 12.08
C ALA A 42 25.72 -4.26 11.87
N THR A 43 26.30 -4.11 10.68
CA THR A 43 27.66 -4.58 10.38
C THR A 43 28.76 -3.77 11.07
N ASN A 44 28.44 -2.56 11.57
CA ASN A 44 29.36 -1.74 12.35
C ASN A 44 29.37 -2.11 13.86
N PHE A 45 28.44 -2.95 14.31
CA PHE A 45 28.36 -3.39 15.69
C PHE A 45 28.83 -4.84 15.85
N THR A 46 29.47 -5.14 16.99
CA THR A 46 29.80 -6.52 17.35
C THR A 46 28.55 -7.25 17.82
N ALA A 47 28.43 -8.54 17.51
CA ALA A 47 27.27 -9.36 17.84
C ALA A 47 26.94 -9.43 19.35
N ALA A 48 27.94 -9.19 20.22
CA ALA A 48 27.76 -9.15 21.67
C ALA A 48 27.22 -7.80 22.19
N SER A 49 27.11 -6.77 21.33
CA SER A 49 26.65 -5.45 21.76
C SER A 49 25.13 -5.38 21.86
N SER A 50 24.63 -4.63 22.85
CA SER A 50 23.21 -4.30 22.98
C SER A 50 22.68 -3.56 21.76
N ALA A 51 23.52 -2.73 21.11
CA ALA A 51 23.20 -2.03 19.87
C ALA A 51 22.95 -2.99 18.70
N TYR A 52 23.78 -4.02 18.52
CA TYR A 52 23.58 -5.05 17.51
C TYR A 52 22.23 -5.78 17.69
N ASN A 53 21.92 -6.18 18.92
CA ASN A 53 20.66 -6.87 19.23
C ASN A 53 19.43 -5.98 18.98
N ALA A 54 19.51 -4.69 19.33
CA ALA A 54 18.43 -3.73 19.08
C ALA A 54 18.19 -3.52 17.57
N VAL A 55 19.27 -3.32 16.79
CA VAL A 55 19.17 -3.13 15.33
C VAL A 55 18.67 -4.40 14.64
N THR A 56 19.16 -5.57 15.04
CA THR A 56 18.73 -6.86 14.50
C THR A 56 17.25 -7.13 14.79
N SER A 57 16.78 -6.79 15.99
CA SER A 57 15.36 -6.90 16.34
C SER A 57 14.50 -5.98 15.48
N LEU A 58 14.94 -4.73 15.26
CA LEU A 58 14.24 -3.77 14.40
C LEU A 58 14.16 -4.26 12.95
N ILE A 59 15.24 -4.79 12.40
CA ILE A 59 15.26 -5.43 11.07
C ILE A 59 14.23 -6.57 11.03
N GLY A 60 14.20 -7.41 12.06
CA GLY A 60 13.24 -8.51 12.18
C GLY A 60 11.78 -8.03 12.13
N TYR A 61 11.44 -6.96 12.84
CA TYR A 61 10.08 -6.39 12.82
C TYR A 61 9.70 -5.85 11.43
N ILE A 62 10.62 -5.19 10.74
CA ILE A 62 10.35 -4.65 9.40
C ILE A 62 10.18 -5.80 8.40
N VAL A 63 11.03 -6.83 8.45
CA VAL A 63 10.92 -8.02 7.59
C VAL A 63 9.61 -8.76 7.85
N ALA A 64 9.19 -8.90 9.10
CA ALA A 64 7.91 -9.51 9.47
C ALA A 64 6.69 -8.71 8.96
N PHE A 65 6.85 -7.41 8.69
CA PHE A 65 5.78 -6.56 8.15
C PHE A 65 5.63 -6.69 6.62
N LEU A 66 6.69 -7.05 5.88
CA LEU A 66 6.65 -7.14 4.40
C LEU A 66 5.49 -7.99 3.83
N PRO A 67 5.16 -9.17 4.38
CA PRO A 67 4.03 -9.98 3.89
C PRO A 67 2.67 -9.26 3.97
N TRP A 68 2.49 -8.35 4.94
CA TRP A 68 1.25 -7.60 5.12
C TRP A 68 1.00 -6.61 3.98
N ILE A 69 2.04 -6.17 3.27
CA ILE A 69 1.92 -5.31 2.09
C ILE A 69 1.08 -6.02 1.01
N GLY A 70 1.32 -7.31 0.78
CA GLY A 70 0.55 -8.11 -0.18
C GLY A 70 -0.94 -8.18 0.18
N ILE A 71 -1.24 -8.37 1.46
CA ILE A 71 -2.64 -8.40 1.97
C ILE A 71 -3.32 -7.04 1.72
N ILE A 72 -2.62 -5.93 1.96
CA ILE A 72 -3.14 -4.58 1.69
C ILE A 72 -3.50 -4.41 0.21
N PHE A 73 -2.66 -4.89 -0.72
CA PHE A 73 -2.98 -4.87 -2.16
C PHE A 73 -4.23 -5.68 -2.49
N THR A 74 -4.37 -6.88 -1.92
CA THR A 74 -5.56 -7.71 -2.15
C THR A 74 -6.82 -7.04 -1.64
N VAL A 75 -6.78 -6.43 -0.45
CA VAL A 75 -7.94 -5.72 0.14
C VAL A 75 -8.32 -4.49 -0.70
N LEU A 76 -7.34 -3.68 -1.11
CA LEU A 76 -7.60 -2.51 -1.96
C LEU A 76 -8.15 -2.92 -3.33
N GLY A 77 -7.56 -3.93 -3.97
CA GLY A 77 -8.08 -4.48 -5.23
C GLY A 77 -9.51 -5.03 -5.09
N ALA A 78 -9.77 -5.79 -4.03
CA ALA A 78 -11.10 -6.33 -3.74
C ALA A 78 -12.13 -5.21 -3.52
N SER A 79 -11.77 -4.14 -2.82
CA SER A 79 -12.65 -2.99 -2.56
C SER A 79 -13.09 -2.29 -3.85
N VAL A 80 -12.18 -2.21 -4.82
CA VAL A 80 -12.45 -1.62 -6.14
C VAL A 80 -13.40 -2.51 -6.94
N VAL A 81 -13.14 -3.82 -6.98
CA VAL A 81 -14.01 -4.78 -7.67
C VAL A 81 -15.41 -4.77 -7.05
N LEU A 82 -15.52 -4.77 -5.72
CA LEU A 82 -16.79 -4.65 -4.99
C LEU A 82 -17.54 -3.36 -5.39
N ASN A 83 -16.85 -2.22 -5.46
CA ASN A 83 -17.46 -0.97 -5.89
C ASN A 83 -17.99 -1.05 -7.34
N TYR A 84 -17.25 -1.68 -8.25
CA TYR A 84 -17.72 -1.92 -9.62
C TYR A 84 -18.97 -2.82 -9.68
N VAL A 85 -18.97 -3.91 -8.92
CA VAL A 85 -20.09 -4.86 -8.84
C VAL A 85 -21.35 -4.19 -8.26
N ILE A 86 -21.22 -3.44 -7.17
CA ILE A 86 -22.37 -2.72 -6.59
C ILE A 86 -22.91 -1.67 -7.58
N THR A 87 -22.04 -1.00 -8.31
CA THR A 87 -22.44 0.01 -9.30
C THR A 87 -23.15 -0.63 -10.50
N SER A 88 -22.73 -1.81 -10.97
CA SER A 88 -23.39 -2.50 -12.08
C SER A 88 -24.81 -2.97 -11.72
N PHE A 89 -25.04 -3.43 -10.49
CA PHE A 89 -26.38 -3.80 -10.02
C PHE A 89 -27.29 -2.59 -9.73
N ARG A 90 -26.74 -1.42 -9.38
CA ARG A 90 -27.51 -0.19 -9.16
C ARG A 90 -27.88 0.52 -10.47
N GLY A 91 -27.07 0.37 -11.52
CA GLY A 91 -27.35 0.95 -12.84
C GLY A 91 -28.49 0.28 -13.62
N GLY A 92 -28.92 -0.92 -13.22
CA GLY A 92 -29.99 -1.68 -13.90
C GLY A 92 -31.39 -1.52 -13.32
N ARG A 93 -31.61 -0.66 -12.32
CA ARG A 93 -32.94 -0.44 -11.67
C ARG A 93 -33.55 0.94 -11.97
N GLY A 94 -33.20 1.55 -13.10
CA GLY A 94 -33.64 2.91 -13.46
C GLY A 94 -33.83 3.15 -14.95
N ALA A 95 -34.08 2.10 -15.73
CA ALA A 95 -34.64 2.19 -17.08
C ALA A 95 -35.95 1.43 -17.10
#